data_AF-A0A822D562-F1
#
_entry.id   AF-A0A822D562-F1
#
_cell.length_a   1.000
_cell.length_b   1.000
_cell.length_c   1.000
_cell.angle_alpha   90.00
_cell.angle_beta   90.00
_cell.angle_gamma   90.00
#
_symmetry.space_group_name_H-M   'P 1'
#
loop_
_entity.id
_entity.type
_entity.pdbx_description
1 polymer ?
#
loop_
_entity_poly.entity_id
_entity_poly.type
_entity_poly.pdbx_seq_one_letter_code
_entity_poly.pdbx_strand_id
1 'polypeptide(L)'
;TTFRLPVSLSSSLKGVSHQKIFSSEKEALSEWLDVVYKASNSSKSNRNRRKHAFELITNASFCSTEFQNWILNYHSWHTKISQMISQPNLTLNQQRDLIFQHNLRFLVMVRFDSGIADRTTHLIASYLIAVLTRRFYVFDDTWPEFFEIMRANLAFRPEIIAPWISHLNNLNKNLPHNHSLYLSNVWQITRAHRCHTDFDYEKLFPERILFLKSHAGNVMQMLTSSSSVYAYFMQNILKMRPDNIFGCLYHMLLIPRLSTFIEASSVESRTDAVLFQKSLETLLSPEFPTIGIQIRIGDLFMKEDSSVGTKDPSLIER
;
A
#
# COMPACT_ATOMS: atom_id res chain seq x y z
N THR A 1 -6.45 -28.78 23.21
CA THR A 1 -7.80 -28.53 22.66
C THR A 1 -7.65 -27.92 21.29
N THR A 2 -8.05 -28.63 20.24
CA THR A 2 -8.05 -28.12 18.85
C THR A 2 -9.10 -27.03 18.72
N PHE A 3 -8.66 -25.78 18.61
CA PHE A 3 -9.53 -24.62 18.45
C PHE A 3 -10.05 -24.58 17.02
N ARG A 4 -11.37 -24.71 16.82
CA ARG A 4 -12.04 -24.42 15.54
C ARG A 4 -12.60 -23.01 15.61
N LEU A 5 -12.15 -22.14 14.70
CA LEU A 5 -12.76 -20.82 14.48
C LEU A 5 -14.22 -20.99 14.00
N PRO A 6 -15.14 -20.08 14.37
CA PRO A 6 -16.49 -20.10 13.83
C PRO A 6 -16.42 -19.77 12.34
N VAL A 7 -16.70 -20.76 11.51
CA VAL A 7 -16.78 -20.67 10.04
C VAL A 7 -17.89 -19.68 9.59
N SER A 8 -18.69 -19.14 10.52
CA SER A 8 -19.90 -18.36 10.25
C SER A 8 -19.69 -16.85 10.05
N LEU A 9 -18.48 -16.30 10.22
CA LEU A 9 -18.25 -14.85 10.07
C LEU A 9 -18.09 -14.39 8.61
N SER A 10 -17.83 -15.30 7.66
CA SER A 10 -17.65 -14.96 6.24
C SER A 10 -18.98 -14.66 5.53
N SER A 11 -20.08 -15.28 5.97
CA SER A 11 -21.41 -15.13 5.34
C SER A 11 -22.20 -13.91 5.83
N SER A 12 -21.90 -13.41 7.04
CA SER A 12 -22.54 -12.22 7.64
C SER A 12 -21.99 -10.88 7.15
N LEU A 13 -20.93 -10.89 6.33
CA LEU A 13 -20.31 -9.67 5.77
C LEU A 13 -20.98 -9.20 4.45
N LYS A 14 -21.95 -9.95 3.91
CA LYS A 14 -22.76 -9.50 2.76
C LYS A 14 -23.70 -8.37 3.19
N GLY A 15 -23.34 -7.13 2.86
CA GLY A 15 -24.09 -5.91 3.18
C GLY A 15 -23.35 -4.93 4.10
N VAL A 16 -22.16 -5.30 4.56
CA VAL A 16 -21.29 -4.45 5.37
C VAL A 16 -20.37 -3.64 4.45
N SER A 17 -20.22 -2.33 4.68
CA SER A 17 -19.28 -1.50 3.91
C SER A 17 -17.86 -2.04 4.06
N HIS A 18 -17.06 -2.09 2.99
CA HIS A 18 -15.68 -2.61 2.99
C HIS A 18 -14.79 -2.03 4.10
N GLN A 19 -14.99 -0.77 4.48
CA GLN A 19 -14.30 -0.13 5.60
C GLN A 19 -14.63 -0.78 6.97
N LYS A 20 -15.90 -1.19 7.17
CA LYS A 20 -16.34 -1.97 8.34
C LYS A 20 -15.80 -3.40 8.29
N ILE A 21 -15.74 -4.02 7.10
CA ILE A 21 -15.12 -5.35 6.92
C ILE A 21 -13.65 -5.29 7.35
N PHE A 22 -12.93 -4.24 6.95
CA PHE A 22 -11.51 -4.06 7.26
C PHE A 22 -11.24 -3.71 8.72
N SER A 23 -12.04 -2.82 9.33
CA SER A 23 -11.92 -2.56 10.78
C SER A 23 -12.22 -3.83 11.58
N SER A 24 -13.26 -4.57 11.20
CA SER A 24 -13.59 -5.84 11.85
C SER A 24 -12.56 -6.94 11.59
N GLU A 25 -11.92 -7.00 10.42
CA GLU A 25 -10.81 -7.93 10.16
C GLU A 25 -9.57 -7.56 10.97
N LYS A 26 -9.27 -6.26 11.10
CA LYS A 26 -8.16 -5.79 11.95
C LYS A 26 -8.38 -6.17 13.40
N GLU A 27 -9.58 -5.91 13.91
CA GLU A 27 -10.00 -6.27 15.26
C GLU A 27 -9.94 -7.80 15.45
N ALA A 28 -10.52 -8.57 14.53
CA ALA A 28 -10.52 -10.03 14.60
C ALA A 28 -9.10 -10.63 14.51
N LEU A 29 -8.23 -10.10 13.65
CA LEU A 29 -6.83 -10.52 13.59
C LEU A 29 -6.10 -10.18 14.88
N SER A 30 -6.33 -8.99 15.44
CA SER A 30 -5.74 -8.58 16.72
C SER A 30 -6.21 -9.49 17.87
N GLU A 31 -7.51 -9.79 17.95
CA GLU A 31 -8.08 -10.71 18.93
C GLU A 31 -7.51 -12.12 18.76
N TRP A 32 -7.39 -12.61 17.52
CA TRP A 32 -6.82 -13.92 17.24
C TRP A 32 -5.35 -14.01 17.66
N LEU A 33 -4.54 -12.99 17.32
CA LEU A 33 -3.15 -12.90 17.76
C LEU A 33 -3.03 -12.80 19.29
N ASP A 34 -3.91 -12.06 19.96
CA ASP A 34 -3.98 -11.95 21.42
C ASP A 34 -4.34 -13.29 22.09
N VAL A 35 -5.23 -14.08 21.47
CA VAL A 35 -5.55 -15.44 21.94
C VAL A 35 -4.34 -16.37 21.80
N VAL A 36 -3.66 -16.38 20.64
CA VAL A 36 -2.45 -17.19 20.42
C VAL A 36 -1.36 -16.80 21.42
N TYR A 37 -1.19 -15.50 21.62
CA TYR A 37 -0.25 -14.91 22.55
C TYR A 37 -0.56 -15.26 24.03
N LYS A 38 -1.83 -15.24 24.44
CA LYS A 38 -2.25 -15.68 25.78
C LYS A 38 -2.04 -17.18 25.97
N ALA A 39 -2.28 -17.98 24.94
CA ALA A 39 -2.04 -19.42 24.95
C ALA A 39 -0.56 -19.76 25.15
N SER A 40 0.35 -19.04 24.47
CA SER A 40 1.80 -19.21 24.65
C SER A 40 2.29 -18.76 26.04
N ASN A 41 1.52 -17.90 26.73
CA ASN A 41 1.84 -17.36 28.05
C ASN A 41 1.18 -18.11 29.23
N SER A 42 0.48 -19.21 28.96
CA SER A 42 -0.37 -19.91 29.94
C SER A 42 0.39 -20.59 31.10
N SER A 43 1.73 -20.55 31.15
CA SER A 43 2.50 -21.30 32.14
C SER A 43 3.32 -20.50 33.17
N LYS A 44 3.60 -19.18 33.05
CA LYS A 44 4.43 -18.49 34.07
C LYS A 44 4.10 -17.01 34.28
N SER A 45 3.64 -16.69 35.49
CA SER A 45 3.59 -15.34 36.06
C SER A 45 5.01 -14.85 36.38
N ASN A 46 5.76 -14.42 35.35
CA ASN A 46 7.10 -13.87 35.55
C ASN A 46 7.02 -12.34 35.63
N ARG A 47 7.24 -11.79 36.83
CA ARG A 47 7.27 -10.34 37.11
C ARG A 47 8.36 -9.57 36.33
N ASN A 48 9.36 -10.27 35.77
CA ASN A 48 10.46 -9.69 34.99
C ASN A 48 10.38 -9.98 33.48
N ARG A 49 9.19 -10.31 32.95
CA ARG A 49 9.05 -10.63 31.54
C ARG A 49 9.15 -9.37 30.66
N ARG A 50 9.96 -9.45 29.60
CA ARG A 50 10.02 -8.41 28.57
C ARG A 50 8.68 -8.38 27.81
N LYS A 51 8.06 -7.20 27.71
CA LYS A 51 6.86 -7.01 26.89
C LYS A 51 7.20 -7.28 25.42
N HIS A 52 6.45 -8.16 24.77
CA HIS A 52 6.56 -8.41 23.33
C HIS A 52 6.23 -7.11 22.56
N ALA A 53 6.77 -6.94 21.35
CA ALA A 53 6.49 -5.75 20.54
C ALA A 53 4.98 -5.51 20.37
N PHE A 54 4.18 -6.57 20.19
CA PHE A 54 2.70 -6.49 20.18
C PHE A 54 2.09 -5.87 21.44
N GLU A 55 2.65 -6.12 22.63
CA GLU A 55 2.19 -5.51 23.90
C GLU A 55 2.67 -4.06 24.08
N LEU A 56 3.73 -3.67 23.36
CA LEU A 56 4.24 -2.30 23.34
C LEU A 56 3.50 -1.44 22.31
N ILE A 57 3.05 -2.06 21.20
CA ILE A 57 2.32 -1.42 20.10
C ILE A 57 0.91 -0.99 20.52
N THR A 58 0.29 -1.63 21.52
CA THR A 58 -1.05 -1.25 21.98
C THR A 58 -1.13 0.09 22.72
N ASN A 59 -0.01 0.71 23.14
CA ASN A 59 -0.02 1.89 24.00
C ASN A 59 0.74 3.13 23.51
N ALA A 60 1.48 3.05 22.40
CA ALA A 60 2.02 4.23 21.73
C ALA A 60 1.57 4.18 20.29
N SER A 61 0.68 5.09 19.87
CA SER A 61 0.39 5.22 18.45
C SER A 61 1.71 5.53 17.75
N PHE A 62 2.24 4.56 16.99
CA PHE A 62 3.46 4.71 16.19
C PHE A 62 3.37 5.92 15.24
N CYS A 63 2.15 6.38 15.00
CA CYS A 63 1.78 7.55 14.23
C CYS A 63 1.18 8.61 15.15
N SER A 64 1.53 9.88 14.94
CA SER A 64 0.91 10.99 15.68
C SER A 64 -0.59 11.06 15.41
N THR A 65 -1.36 11.52 16.39
CA THR A 65 -2.81 11.75 16.22
C THR A 65 -3.08 12.74 15.09
N GLU A 66 -2.23 13.75 14.93
CA GLU A 66 -2.29 14.72 13.83
C GLU A 66 -2.16 14.04 12.46
N PHE A 67 -1.19 13.12 12.30
CA PHE A 67 -1.02 12.35 11.08
C PHE A 67 -2.23 11.44 10.82
N GLN A 68 -2.74 10.76 11.85
CA GLN A 68 -3.92 9.90 11.69
C GLN A 68 -5.15 10.69 11.23
N ASN A 69 -5.41 11.83 11.87
CA ASN A 69 -6.51 12.71 11.48
C ASN A 69 -6.34 13.24 10.05
N TRP A 70 -5.12 13.57 9.64
CA TRP A 70 -4.82 14.02 8.29
C TRP A 70 -5.15 12.94 7.24
N ILE A 71 -4.75 11.69 7.48
CA ILE A 71 -5.08 10.54 6.62
C ILE A 71 -6.60 10.28 6.59
N LEU A 72 -7.26 10.31 7.75
CA LEU A 72 -8.72 10.12 7.83
C LEU A 72 -9.49 11.19 7.05
N ASN A 73 -9.04 12.45 7.13
CA ASN A 73 -9.61 13.55 6.34
C ASN A 73 -9.44 13.34 4.84
N TYR A 74 -8.32 12.77 4.42
CA TYR A 74 -8.11 12.38 3.04
C TYR A 74 -9.03 11.22 2.63
N HIS A 75 -9.18 10.18 3.43
CA HIS A 75 -10.11 9.07 3.16
C HIS A 75 -11.56 9.53 3.06
N SER A 76 -12.00 10.43 3.95
CA SER A 76 -13.37 10.99 3.93
C SER A 76 -13.62 11.78 2.64
N TRP A 77 -12.65 12.62 2.26
CA TRP A 77 -12.73 13.35 0.99
C TRP A 77 -12.73 12.40 -0.22
N HIS A 78 -11.81 11.43 -0.23
CA HIS A 78 -11.70 10.45 -1.31
C HIS A 78 -13.01 9.67 -1.48
N THR A 79 -13.62 9.21 -0.37
CA THR A 79 -14.92 8.54 -0.39
C THR A 79 -16.03 9.41 -0.99
N LYS A 80 -16.10 10.68 -0.60
CA LYS A 80 -17.10 11.62 -1.13
C LYS A 80 -16.94 11.83 -2.63
N ILE A 81 -15.69 12.02 -3.09
CA ILE A 81 -15.40 12.18 -4.51
C ILE A 81 -15.74 10.91 -5.28
N SER A 82 -15.34 9.74 -4.76
CA SER A 82 -15.65 8.42 -5.31
C SER A 82 -17.15 8.29 -5.57
N GLN A 83 -17.99 8.49 -4.54
CA GLN A 83 -19.45 8.42 -4.65
C GLN A 83 -20.05 9.42 -5.64
N MET A 84 -19.47 10.62 -5.74
CA MET A 84 -19.95 11.67 -6.64
C MET A 84 -19.69 11.33 -8.10
N ILE A 85 -18.48 10.90 -8.45
CA ILE A 85 -18.10 10.61 -9.85
C ILE A 85 -18.58 9.22 -10.29
N SER A 86 -18.86 8.32 -9.34
CA SER A 86 -19.29 6.95 -9.60
C SER A 86 -20.80 6.76 -9.69
N GLN A 87 -21.59 7.81 -9.90
CA GLN A 87 -23.04 7.66 -10.02
C GLN A 87 -23.39 6.95 -11.35
N PRO A 88 -24.22 5.89 -11.33
CA PRO A 88 -24.45 5.02 -12.49
C PRO A 88 -25.13 5.73 -13.67
N ASN A 89 -25.76 6.88 -13.44
CA ASN A 89 -26.49 7.63 -14.46
C ASN A 89 -25.63 8.72 -15.13
N LEU A 90 -24.35 8.85 -14.76
CA LEU A 90 -23.46 9.86 -15.34
C LEU A 90 -22.83 9.35 -16.63
N THR A 91 -22.96 10.15 -17.68
CA THR A 91 -22.18 10.00 -18.91
C THR A 91 -20.72 10.42 -18.68
N LEU A 92 -19.79 9.96 -19.53
CA LEU A 92 -18.38 10.35 -19.45
C LEU A 92 -18.17 11.87 -19.54
N ASN A 93 -19.00 12.58 -20.32
CA ASN A 93 -18.97 14.04 -20.40
C ASN A 93 -19.39 14.70 -19.08
N GLN A 94 -20.48 14.23 -18.45
CA GLN A 94 -20.91 14.73 -17.15
C GLN A 94 -19.88 14.46 -16.05
N GLN A 95 -19.22 13.30 -16.07
CA GLN A 95 -18.10 13.00 -15.18
C GLN A 95 -16.95 14.00 -15.37
N ARG A 96 -16.58 14.31 -16.62
CA ARG A 96 -15.57 15.34 -16.93
C ARG A 96 -16.00 16.70 -16.37
N ASP A 97 -17.24 17.09 -16.56
CA ASP A 97 -17.72 18.41 -16.11
C ASP A 97 -17.67 18.51 -14.57
N LEU A 98 -18.03 17.45 -13.84
CA LEU A 98 -17.86 17.35 -12.38
C LEU A 98 -16.39 17.45 -11.96
N ILE A 99 -15.48 16.81 -12.70
CA ILE A 99 -14.03 16.88 -12.46
C ILE A 99 -13.55 18.33 -12.50
N PHE A 100 -14.01 19.14 -13.46
CA PHE A 100 -13.65 20.55 -13.55
C PHE A 100 -14.36 21.40 -12.48
N GLN A 101 -15.65 21.19 -12.28
CA GLN A 101 -16.45 21.93 -11.29
C GLN A 101 -15.84 21.83 -9.87
N HIS A 102 -15.33 20.65 -9.52
CA HIS A 102 -14.72 20.41 -8.21
C HIS A 102 -13.18 20.54 -8.21
N ASN A 103 -12.60 21.00 -9.33
CA ASN A 103 -11.16 21.09 -9.55
C ASN A 103 -10.39 19.81 -9.14
N LEU A 104 -10.94 18.65 -9.49
CA LEU A 104 -10.34 17.36 -9.11
C LEU A 104 -9.08 17.11 -9.93
N ARG A 105 -8.05 16.62 -9.24
CA ARG A 105 -6.80 16.16 -9.82
C ARG A 105 -6.58 14.72 -9.40
N PHE A 106 -5.89 13.95 -10.24
CA PHE A 106 -5.76 12.51 -10.11
C PHE A 106 -4.29 12.12 -10.08
N LEU A 107 -3.99 11.08 -9.30
CA LEU A 107 -2.75 10.35 -9.36
C LEU A 107 -3.10 8.90 -9.63
N VAL A 108 -2.71 8.40 -10.79
CA VAL A 108 -2.94 7.02 -11.21
C VAL A 108 -1.67 6.23 -10.95
N MET A 109 -1.75 5.27 -10.03
CA MET A 109 -0.64 4.37 -9.74
C MET A 109 -0.48 3.36 -10.88
N VAL A 110 0.66 3.37 -11.54
CA VAL A 110 0.93 2.45 -12.66
C VAL A 110 1.74 1.26 -12.16
N ARG A 111 1.38 0.04 -12.57
CA ARG A 111 2.05 -1.18 -12.14
C ARG A 111 3.54 -1.23 -12.48
N PHE A 112 4.38 -1.59 -11.50
CA PHE A 112 5.76 -1.98 -11.72
C PHE A 112 5.85 -3.49 -12.01
N ASP A 113 6.65 -3.85 -13.01
CA ASP A 113 7.09 -5.22 -13.26
C ASP A 113 8.25 -5.58 -12.31
N SER A 114 7.96 -5.58 -11.01
CA SER A 114 8.94 -5.82 -9.94
C SER A 114 8.37 -6.77 -8.89
N GLY A 115 9.19 -7.17 -7.91
CA GLY A 115 8.75 -8.05 -6.82
C GLY A 115 7.74 -7.39 -5.88
N ILE A 116 7.02 -8.20 -5.10
CA ILE A 116 5.96 -7.71 -4.20
C ILE A 116 6.43 -6.61 -3.23
N ALA A 117 7.67 -6.69 -2.74
CA ALA A 117 8.23 -5.69 -1.84
C ALA A 117 8.38 -4.31 -2.52
N ASP A 118 8.98 -4.27 -3.71
CA ASP A 118 9.13 -3.03 -4.48
C ASP A 118 7.77 -2.44 -4.82
N ARG A 119 6.83 -3.31 -5.18
CA ARG A 119 5.44 -2.95 -5.44
C ARG A 119 4.71 -2.37 -4.22
N THR A 120 4.88 -2.95 -3.03
CA THR A 120 4.37 -2.41 -1.76
C THR A 120 4.96 -1.04 -1.46
N THR A 121 6.28 -0.88 -1.63
CA THR A 121 6.91 0.43 -1.39
C THR A 121 6.45 1.49 -2.39
N HIS A 122 6.24 1.10 -3.65
CA HIS A 122 5.66 1.96 -4.68
C HIS A 122 4.23 2.42 -4.33
N LEU A 123 3.41 1.50 -3.84
CA LEU A 123 2.05 1.78 -3.35
C LEU A 123 2.08 2.87 -2.26
N ILE A 124 2.89 2.68 -1.24
CA ILE A 124 3.00 3.62 -0.11
C ILE A 124 3.53 4.96 -0.58
N ALA A 125 4.56 4.95 -1.43
CA ALA A 125 5.18 6.14 -1.99
C ALA A 125 4.18 6.98 -2.80
N SER A 126 3.44 6.34 -3.71
CA SER A 126 2.48 7.02 -4.59
C SER A 126 1.24 7.49 -3.82
N TYR A 127 0.81 6.72 -2.82
CA TYR A 127 -0.24 7.14 -1.90
C TYR A 127 0.17 8.42 -1.16
N LEU A 128 1.37 8.45 -0.56
CA LEU A 128 1.84 9.63 0.19
C LEU A 128 1.90 10.87 -0.70
N ILE A 129 2.40 10.74 -1.93
CA ILE A 129 2.39 11.84 -2.90
C ILE A 129 0.96 12.30 -3.14
N ALA A 130 0.02 11.38 -3.40
CA ALA A 130 -1.38 11.74 -3.64
C ALA A 130 -2.01 12.52 -2.47
N VAL A 131 -1.76 12.10 -1.23
CA VAL A 131 -2.28 12.82 -0.05
C VAL A 131 -1.63 14.22 0.08
N LEU A 132 -0.31 14.32 -0.07
CA LEU A 132 0.42 15.59 0.01
C LEU A 132 -0.02 16.60 -1.06
N THR A 133 -0.30 16.12 -2.28
CA THR A 133 -0.73 16.94 -3.42
C THR A 133 -2.26 17.01 -3.54
N ARG A 134 -3.01 16.50 -2.56
CA ARG A 134 -4.49 16.43 -2.58
C ARG A 134 -5.06 15.88 -3.90
N ARG A 135 -4.38 14.91 -4.51
CA ARG A 135 -4.81 14.22 -5.74
C ARG A 135 -5.68 13.04 -5.36
N PHE A 136 -6.75 12.82 -6.09
CA PHE A 136 -7.58 11.62 -5.98
C PHE A 136 -6.75 10.43 -6.47
N TYR A 137 -6.45 9.53 -5.55
CA TYR A 137 -5.62 8.38 -5.84
C TYR A 137 -6.42 7.28 -6.53
N VAL A 138 -5.96 6.88 -7.71
CA VAL A 138 -6.58 5.87 -8.57
C VAL A 138 -5.67 4.67 -8.66
N PHE A 139 -6.26 3.48 -8.50
CA PHE A 139 -5.62 2.21 -8.74
C PHE A 139 -6.12 1.62 -10.04
N ASP A 140 -5.18 1.11 -10.82
CA ASP A 140 -5.53 0.21 -11.88
C ASP A 140 -5.91 -1.17 -11.30
N ASP A 141 -6.86 -1.85 -11.92
CA ASP A 141 -7.36 -3.18 -11.50
C ASP A 141 -6.31 -4.29 -11.67
N THR A 142 -5.19 -3.97 -12.29
CA THR A 142 -4.03 -4.83 -12.55
C THR A 142 -3.25 -5.26 -11.30
N TRP A 143 -3.75 -4.98 -10.09
CA TRP A 143 -3.10 -5.20 -8.80
C TRP A 143 -3.88 -6.17 -7.89
N PRO A 144 -3.96 -7.47 -8.21
CA PRO A 144 -4.79 -8.42 -7.47
C PRO A 144 -4.40 -8.51 -5.99
N GLU A 145 -3.13 -8.28 -5.63
CA GLU A 145 -2.63 -8.42 -4.26
C GLU A 145 -3.05 -7.27 -3.33
N PHE A 146 -3.31 -6.08 -3.89
CA PHE A 146 -3.66 -4.89 -3.11
C PHE A 146 -5.10 -4.42 -3.36
N PHE A 147 -5.77 -4.94 -4.39
CA PHE A 147 -7.10 -4.51 -4.81
C PHE A 147 -8.10 -4.48 -3.66
N GLU A 148 -8.25 -5.60 -2.96
CA GLU A 148 -9.22 -5.74 -1.88
C GLU A 148 -8.85 -4.91 -0.64
N ILE A 149 -7.55 -4.70 -0.41
CA ILE A 149 -7.05 -3.88 0.69
C ILE A 149 -7.32 -2.39 0.41
N MET A 150 -7.09 -1.93 -0.81
CA MET A 150 -7.29 -0.53 -1.18
C MET A 150 -8.76 -0.18 -1.38
N ARG A 151 -9.56 -1.11 -1.90
CA ARG A 151 -11.03 -1.00 -1.95
C ARG A 151 -11.63 -0.77 -0.57
N ALA A 152 -11.05 -1.38 0.47
CA ALA A 152 -11.51 -1.18 1.83
C ALA A 152 -11.06 0.15 2.46
N ASN A 153 -9.83 0.59 2.21
CA ASN A 153 -9.31 1.82 2.79
C ASN A 153 -9.80 3.11 2.11
N LEU A 154 -10.07 3.03 0.81
CA LEU A 154 -10.40 4.20 -0.01
C LEU A 154 -11.79 4.14 -0.64
N ALA A 155 -12.59 3.12 -0.31
CA ALA A 155 -13.89 2.89 -0.94
C ALA A 155 -13.80 2.95 -2.49
N PHE A 156 -12.68 2.50 -3.03
CA PHE A 156 -12.33 2.63 -4.44
C PHE A 156 -12.99 1.53 -5.26
N ARG A 157 -13.67 1.90 -6.36
CA ARG A 157 -14.32 0.99 -7.32
C ARG A 157 -13.81 1.32 -8.73
N PRO A 158 -12.73 0.69 -9.22
CA PRO A 158 -12.12 1.04 -10.50
C PRO A 158 -13.09 0.92 -11.67
N GLU A 159 -14.01 -0.05 -11.62
CA GLU A 159 -15.01 -0.29 -12.67
C GLU A 159 -15.95 0.89 -12.89
N ILE A 160 -16.07 1.76 -11.89
CA ILE A 160 -16.96 2.92 -11.91
C ILE A 160 -16.18 4.24 -11.95
N ILE A 161 -14.97 4.27 -11.39
CA ILE A 161 -14.14 5.47 -11.23
C ILE A 161 -13.14 5.63 -12.37
N ALA A 162 -12.71 4.55 -13.02
CA ALA A 162 -11.69 4.56 -14.07
C ALA A 162 -12.18 4.49 -15.54
N PRO A 163 -13.46 4.24 -15.91
CA PRO A 163 -13.83 4.12 -17.33
C PRO A 163 -13.47 5.35 -18.17
N TRP A 164 -13.61 6.56 -17.61
CA TRP A 164 -13.25 7.78 -18.35
C TRP A 164 -11.74 7.92 -18.58
N ILE A 165 -10.89 7.27 -17.78
CA ILE A 165 -9.43 7.30 -17.94
C ILE A 165 -9.02 6.57 -19.24
N SER A 166 -9.60 5.41 -19.51
CA SER A 166 -9.35 4.69 -20.78
C SER A 166 -9.96 5.40 -21.99
N HIS A 167 -10.91 6.31 -21.76
CA HIS A 167 -11.56 7.13 -22.79
C HIS A 167 -11.01 8.57 -22.88
N LEU A 168 -9.87 8.90 -22.26
CA LEU A 168 -9.29 10.25 -22.27
C LEU A 168 -9.13 10.83 -23.68
N ASN A 169 -8.61 10.02 -24.61
CA ASN A 169 -8.43 10.43 -26.01
C ASN A 169 -9.77 10.79 -26.67
N ASN A 170 -10.84 10.05 -26.38
CA ASN A 170 -12.17 10.33 -26.91
C ASN A 170 -12.76 11.60 -26.27
N LEU A 171 -12.60 11.78 -24.95
CA LEU A 171 -13.07 12.95 -24.22
C LEU A 171 -12.38 14.25 -24.66
N ASN A 172 -11.12 14.15 -25.09
CA ASN A 172 -10.32 15.27 -25.55
C ASN A 172 -10.33 15.46 -27.08
N LYS A 173 -10.90 14.53 -27.87
CA LYS A 173 -10.78 14.47 -29.34
C LYS A 173 -11.11 15.79 -30.06
N ASN A 174 -12.09 16.52 -29.56
CA ASN A 174 -12.58 17.77 -30.16
C ASN A 174 -12.19 19.02 -29.34
N LEU A 175 -11.29 18.89 -28.36
CA LEU A 175 -10.86 19.98 -27.50
C LEU A 175 -9.40 20.31 -27.78
N PRO A 176 -9.05 21.58 -28.07
CA PRO A 176 -7.65 21.97 -28.13
C PRO A 176 -7.01 21.87 -26.75
N HIS A 177 -5.68 21.70 -26.69
CA HIS A 177 -4.93 21.55 -25.44
C HIS A 177 -5.13 22.68 -24.43
N ASN A 178 -5.43 23.90 -24.89
CA ASN A 178 -5.68 25.07 -24.07
C ASN A 178 -7.15 25.21 -23.62
N HIS A 179 -8.04 24.30 -24.02
CA HIS A 179 -9.45 24.36 -23.67
C HIS A 179 -9.64 24.15 -22.16
N SER A 180 -10.57 24.89 -21.55
CA SER A 180 -10.82 24.85 -20.10
C SER A 180 -11.28 23.47 -19.60
N LEU A 181 -11.90 22.68 -20.49
CA LEU A 181 -12.32 21.29 -20.24
C LEU A 181 -11.32 20.22 -20.71
N TYR A 182 -10.12 20.59 -21.16
CA TYR A 182 -9.11 19.62 -21.61
C TYR A 182 -8.53 18.86 -20.41
N LEU A 183 -8.70 17.54 -20.38
CA LEU A 183 -8.13 16.69 -19.33
C LEU A 183 -6.63 16.47 -19.57
N SER A 184 -5.79 17.38 -19.07
CA SER A 184 -4.33 17.28 -19.16
C SER A 184 -3.80 16.09 -18.37
N ASN A 185 -2.82 15.40 -18.95
CA ASN A 185 -2.19 14.25 -18.33
C ASN A 185 -0.69 14.20 -18.62
N VAL A 186 0.06 13.59 -17.70
CA VAL A 186 1.50 13.36 -17.84
C VAL A 186 1.88 12.00 -17.27
N TRP A 187 2.90 11.40 -17.87
CA TRP A 187 3.50 10.14 -17.43
C TRP A 187 4.85 10.40 -16.77
N GLN A 188 5.02 9.89 -15.55
CA GLN A 188 6.25 10.02 -14.79
C GLN A 188 6.73 8.66 -14.26
N ILE A 189 7.98 8.34 -14.55
CA ILE A 189 8.68 7.19 -13.98
C ILE A 189 9.87 7.71 -13.19
N THR A 190 9.83 7.61 -11.86
CA THR A 190 10.97 7.95 -11.01
C THR A 190 11.79 6.69 -10.71
N ARG A 191 12.95 6.59 -11.36
CA ARG A 191 13.92 5.49 -11.17
C ARG A 191 14.88 5.81 -10.02
N ALA A 192 15.56 4.79 -9.48
CA ALA A 192 16.49 4.89 -8.36
C ALA A 192 17.62 5.94 -8.54
N HIS A 193 18.06 6.23 -9.78
CA HIS A 193 19.11 7.23 -10.02
C HIS A 193 18.75 8.69 -9.65
N ARG A 194 17.50 8.99 -9.26
CA ARG A 194 17.04 10.35 -8.92
C ARG A 194 16.81 10.59 -7.42
N CYS A 195 17.35 9.74 -6.53
CA CYS A 195 17.22 9.91 -5.08
C CYS A 195 17.94 11.15 -4.49
N HIS A 196 18.40 12.09 -5.31
CA HIS A 196 19.20 13.25 -4.88
C HIS A 196 18.55 14.60 -5.21
N THR A 197 17.43 14.61 -5.94
CA THR A 197 16.74 15.85 -6.33
C THR A 197 15.40 15.96 -5.63
N ASP A 198 15.13 17.12 -5.03
CA ASP A 198 13.83 17.41 -4.44
C ASP A 198 12.78 17.59 -5.54
N PHE A 199 11.64 16.92 -5.37
CA PHE A 199 10.49 17.08 -6.24
C PHE A 199 9.41 17.84 -5.49
N ASP A 200 9.11 19.05 -5.95
CA ASP A 200 7.83 19.72 -5.66
C ASP A 200 6.80 19.17 -6.66
N TYR A 201 6.10 18.10 -6.27
CA TYR A 201 5.16 17.39 -7.15
C TYR A 201 3.99 18.28 -7.60
N GLU A 202 3.62 19.29 -6.81
CA GLU A 202 2.59 20.26 -7.18
C GLU A 202 3.05 21.16 -8.34
N LYS A 203 4.28 21.66 -8.26
CA LYS A 203 4.86 22.53 -9.30
C LYS A 203 5.30 21.77 -10.55
N LEU A 204 5.93 20.62 -10.37
CA LEU A 204 6.55 19.86 -11.46
C LEU A 204 5.53 19.12 -12.32
N PHE A 205 4.37 18.78 -11.74
CA PHE A 205 3.30 18.08 -12.45
C PHE A 205 2.01 18.89 -12.31
N PRO A 206 1.87 20.02 -13.02
CA PRO A 206 0.67 20.85 -12.97
C PRO A 206 -0.55 20.15 -13.62
N GLU A 207 -0.37 19.05 -14.33
CA GLU A 207 -1.42 18.33 -15.05
C GLU A 207 -2.49 17.78 -14.10
N ARG A 208 -3.70 17.70 -14.65
CA ARG A 208 -4.84 17.18 -13.89
C ARG A 208 -4.67 15.70 -13.56
N ILE A 209 -4.03 14.94 -14.44
CA ILE A 209 -3.84 13.49 -14.28
C ILE A 209 -2.34 13.18 -14.29
N LEU A 210 -1.84 12.60 -13.21
CA LEU A 210 -0.46 12.14 -13.11
C LEU A 210 -0.43 10.61 -13.11
N PHE A 211 0.09 9.99 -14.17
CA PHE A 211 0.40 8.57 -14.21
C PHE A 211 1.78 8.35 -13.62
N LEU A 212 1.88 7.65 -12.48
CA LEU A 212 3.11 7.59 -11.71
C LEU A 212 3.60 6.15 -11.50
N LYS A 213 4.88 5.93 -11.83
CA LYS A 213 5.71 4.85 -11.31
C LYS A 213 6.77 5.46 -10.39
N SER A 214 6.67 5.23 -9.09
CA SER A 214 7.54 5.85 -8.07
C SER A 214 8.33 4.84 -7.25
N HIS A 215 9.64 5.06 -7.17
CA HIS A 215 10.53 4.31 -6.27
C HIS A 215 10.62 4.96 -4.89
N ALA A 216 10.69 4.15 -3.82
CA ALA A 216 10.71 4.59 -2.42
C ALA A 216 11.81 5.60 -2.11
N GLY A 217 12.99 5.44 -2.71
CA GLY A 217 14.13 6.35 -2.51
C GLY A 217 13.84 7.82 -2.86
N ASN A 218 12.96 8.08 -3.84
CA ASN A 218 12.58 9.47 -4.17
C ASN A 218 11.67 10.09 -3.11
N VAL A 219 10.78 9.29 -2.52
CA VAL A 219 9.94 9.74 -1.42
C VAL A 219 10.77 9.95 -0.17
N MET A 220 11.76 9.10 0.10
CA MET A 220 12.68 9.33 1.22
C MET A 220 13.43 10.65 1.08
N GLN A 221 14.02 10.93 -0.10
CA GLN A 221 14.67 12.21 -0.36
C GLN A 221 13.71 13.40 -0.14
N MET A 222 12.49 13.30 -0.67
CA MET A 222 11.43 14.31 -0.47
C MET A 222 11.10 14.53 1.02
N LEU A 223 11.21 13.50 1.85
CA LEU A 223 10.91 13.56 3.28
C LEU A 223 12.10 13.98 4.15
N THR A 224 13.34 13.78 3.69
CA THR A 224 14.56 14.06 4.46
C THR A 224 15.27 15.34 4.04
N SER A 225 15.00 15.87 2.86
CA SER A 225 15.64 17.09 2.39
C SER A 225 15.21 18.33 3.17
N SER A 226 16.18 19.16 3.54
CA SER A 226 15.96 20.43 4.24
C SER A 226 15.27 21.50 3.38
N SER A 227 15.35 21.40 2.05
CA SER A 227 14.68 22.33 1.12
C SER A 227 13.28 21.87 0.70
N SER A 228 12.86 20.67 1.09
CA SER A 228 11.55 20.14 0.71
C SER A 228 10.42 20.72 1.55
N VAL A 229 9.45 21.34 0.88
CA VAL A 229 8.20 21.82 1.50
C VAL A 229 7.44 20.66 2.17
N TYR A 230 7.51 19.46 1.57
CA TYR A 230 6.87 18.27 2.13
C TYR A 230 7.58 17.76 3.38
N ALA A 231 8.92 17.81 3.44
CA ALA A 231 9.66 17.49 4.65
C ALA A 231 9.28 18.43 5.79
N TYR A 232 9.20 19.74 5.51
CA TYR A 232 8.74 20.73 6.48
C TYR A 232 7.33 20.43 6.99
N PHE A 233 6.37 20.18 6.10
CA PHE A 233 5.00 19.85 6.48
C PHE A 233 4.92 18.57 7.34
N MET A 234 5.58 17.49 6.92
CA MET A 234 5.52 16.22 7.62
C MET A 234 6.18 16.29 9.00
N GLN A 235 7.35 16.93 9.11
CA GLN A 235 8.12 16.98 10.35
C GLN A 235 7.64 18.06 11.32
N ASN A 236 7.33 19.26 10.83
CA ASN A 236 6.98 20.39 11.71
C ASN A 236 5.48 20.50 11.97
N ILE A 237 4.62 20.17 10.99
CA ILE A 237 3.16 20.29 11.15
C ILE A 237 2.58 18.96 11.67
N LEU A 238 2.91 17.84 11.02
CA LEU A 238 2.38 16.53 11.43
C LEU A 238 3.21 15.84 12.52
N LYS A 239 4.35 16.43 12.92
CA LYS A 239 5.27 15.90 13.94
C LYS A 239 5.72 14.46 13.65
N MET A 240 5.87 14.13 12.37
CA MET A 240 6.27 12.82 11.91
C MET A 240 7.74 12.79 11.57
N ARG A 241 8.46 11.78 12.04
CA ARG A 241 9.82 11.52 11.59
C ARG A 241 9.82 10.69 10.30
N PRO A 242 10.74 10.92 9.35
CA PRO A 242 10.78 10.18 8.08
C PRO A 242 10.81 8.65 8.22
N ASP A 243 11.52 8.14 9.22
CA ASP A 243 11.62 6.71 9.58
C ASP A 243 10.27 6.09 9.97
N ASN A 244 9.34 6.88 10.50
CA ASN A 244 8.05 6.39 10.98
C ASN A 244 6.94 6.47 9.92
N ILE A 245 7.05 7.37 8.93
CA ILE A 245 5.99 7.64 7.95
C ILE A 245 5.65 6.40 7.13
N PHE A 246 6.67 5.71 6.61
CA PHE A 246 6.47 4.49 5.82
C PHE A 246 5.82 3.38 6.64
N GLY A 247 6.28 3.15 7.88
CA GLY A 247 5.67 2.17 8.78
C GLY A 247 4.21 2.51 9.10
N CYS A 248 3.92 3.79 9.37
CA CYS A 248 2.57 4.27 9.62
C CYS A 248 1.62 4.04 8.45
N LEU A 249 2.03 4.44 7.25
CA LEU A 249 1.24 4.20 6.04
C LEU A 249 1.11 2.71 5.74
N TYR A 250 2.17 1.92 5.94
CA TYR A 250 2.11 0.48 5.79
C TYR A 250 1.03 -0.13 6.69
N HIS A 251 1.04 0.18 7.98
CA HIS A 251 0.06 -0.37 8.94
C HIS A 251 -1.36 0.18 8.79
N MET A 252 -1.51 1.34 8.16
CA MET A 252 -2.83 1.92 7.84
C MET A 252 -3.42 1.33 6.56
N LEU A 253 -2.59 1.23 5.52
CA LEU A 253 -3.04 0.82 4.20
C LEU A 253 -3.05 -0.68 4.06
N LEU A 254 -2.10 -1.40 4.64
CA LEU A 254 -1.94 -2.84 4.45
C LEU A 254 -2.30 -3.58 5.73
N ILE A 255 -3.39 -4.34 5.66
CA ILE A 255 -3.72 -5.33 6.68
C ILE A 255 -3.67 -6.70 6.01
N PRO A 256 -2.81 -7.60 6.51
CA PRO A 256 -2.82 -8.98 6.09
C PRO A 256 -4.21 -9.60 6.34
N ARG A 257 -4.79 -10.27 5.35
CA ARG A 257 -6.14 -10.85 5.50
C ARG A 257 -6.10 -11.99 6.51
N LEU A 258 -7.00 -11.96 7.49
CA LEU A 258 -7.15 -13.05 8.46
C LEU A 258 -7.37 -14.40 7.76
N SER A 259 -8.10 -14.42 6.65
CA SER A 259 -8.30 -15.63 5.83
C SER A 259 -6.99 -16.23 5.35
N THR A 260 -6.00 -15.44 4.95
CA THR A 260 -4.69 -15.94 4.54
C THR A 260 -3.93 -16.62 5.69
N PHE A 261 -4.07 -16.11 6.92
CA PHE A 261 -3.49 -16.77 8.11
C PHE A 261 -4.24 -18.06 8.45
N ILE A 262 -5.57 -18.04 8.32
CA ILE A 262 -6.40 -19.22 8.53
C ILE A 262 -6.06 -20.31 7.51
N GLU A 263 -5.99 -19.96 6.22
CA GLU A 263 -5.63 -20.86 5.13
C GLU A 263 -4.23 -21.46 5.33
N ALA A 264 -3.24 -20.62 5.69
CA ALA A 264 -1.90 -21.09 6.03
C ALA A 264 -1.89 -22.02 7.26
N SER A 265 -2.81 -21.81 8.22
CA SER A 265 -3.01 -22.70 9.36
C SER A 265 -3.86 -23.93 9.06
N SER A 266 -4.55 -23.98 7.92
CA SER A 266 -5.49 -25.04 7.54
C SER A 266 -5.01 -25.91 6.38
N VAL A 267 -3.75 -25.78 5.95
CA VAL A 267 -3.15 -26.60 4.88
C VAL A 267 -3.32 -28.08 5.24
N GLU A 268 -3.74 -28.89 4.25
CA GLU A 268 -4.34 -30.23 4.39
C GLU A 268 -3.51 -31.28 5.16
N SER A 269 -2.22 -31.04 5.34
CA SER A 269 -1.35 -31.85 6.19
C SER A 269 -1.48 -31.39 7.65
N ARG A 270 -2.01 -32.28 8.52
CA ARG A 270 -2.07 -32.05 9.99
C ARG A 270 -0.71 -31.65 10.57
N THR A 271 0.39 -32.04 9.94
CA THR A 271 1.75 -31.71 10.36
C THR A 271 2.09 -30.26 10.06
N ASP A 272 1.75 -29.75 8.87
CA ASP A 272 2.09 -28.39 8.45
C ASP A 272 1.26 -27.34 9.20
N ALA A 273 -0.03 -27.61 9.43
CA ALA A 273 -0.88 -26.78 10.28
C ALA A 273 -0.33 -26.66 11.72
N VAL A 274 0.12 -27.77 12.30
CA VAL A 274 0.71 -27.80 13.65
C VAL A 274 2.07 -27.09 13.68
N LEU A 275 2.89 -27.25 12.64
CA LEU A 275 4.18 -26.55 12.52
C LEU A 275 3.98 -25.04 12.37
N PHE A 276 3.01 -24.61 11.56
CA PHE A 276 2.67 -23.20 11.39
C PHE A 276 2.18 -22.58 12.71
N GLN A 277 1.25 -23.26 13.40
CA GLN A 277 0.75 -22.79 14.68
C GLN A 277 1.86 -22.71 15.74
N LYS A 278 2.71 -23.74 15.86
CA LYS A 278 3.88 -23.72 16.76
C LYS A 278 4.87 -22.61 16.41
N SER A 279 5.09 -22.37 15.12
CA SER A 279 5.98 -21.29 14.65
C SER A 279 5.42 -19.93 15.05
N LEU A 280 4.12 -19.72 14.88
CA LEU A 280 3.45 -18.49 15.30
C LEU A 280 3.49 -18.31 16.83
N GLU A 281 3.18 -19.35 17.60
CA GLU A 281 3.29 -19.34 19.08
C GLU A 281 4.70 -19.01 19.55
N THR A 282 5.72 -19.54 18.85
CA THR A 282 7.14 -19.24 19.11
C THR A 282 7.49 -17.79 18.76
N LEU A 283 7.06 -17.31 17.59
CA LEU A 283 7.31 -15.93 17.12
C LEU A 283 6.67 -14.88 18.03
N LEU A 284 5.50 -15.20 18.59
CA LEU A 284 4.77 -14.35 19.53
C LEU A 284 5.20 -14.58 20.98
N SER A 285 6.06 -15.56 21.25
CA SER A 285 6.46 -15.90 22.61
C SER A 285 7.26 -14.75 23.22
N PRO A 286 6.87 -14.27 24.42
CA PRO A 286 7.61 -13.25 25.15
C PRO A 286 8.84 -13.83 25.87
N GLU A 287 8.99 -15.15 25.91
CA GLU A 287 10.14 -15.84 26.53
C GLU A 287 11.37 -15.83 25.62
N PHE A 288 11.17 -15.90 24.30
CA PHE A 288 12.25 -15.97 23.33
C PHE A 288 12.23 -14.71 22.46
N PRO A 289 13.32 -13.92 22.43
CA PRO A 289 13.40 -12.82 21.48
C PRO A 289 13.43 -13.39 20.06
N THR A 290 12.45 -13.02 19.25
CA THR A 290 12.44 -13.34 17.82
C THR A 290 13.57 -12.60 17.12
N ILE A 291 14.51 -13.36 16.55
CA ILE A 291 15.58 -12.83 15.69
C ILE A 291 15.17 -13.06 14.24
N GLY A 292 14.84 -11.98 13.54
CA GLY A 292 14.60 -12.02 12.10
C GLY A 292 15.92 -11.96 11.33
N ILE A 293 16.27 -13.03 10.61
CA ILE A 293 17.40 -13.05 9.69
C ILE A 293 16.85 -13.00 8.26
N GLN A 294 16.85 -11.81 7.66
CA GLN A 294 16.46 -11.65 6.26
C GLN A 294 17.69 -11.87 5.37
N ILE A 295 17.75 -13.03 4.71
CA ILE A 295 18.81 -13.35 3.75
C ILE A 295 18.31 -13.01 2.34
N ARG A 296 18.99 -12.09 1.66
CA ARG A 296 18.79 -11.80 0.24
C ARG A 296 20.12 -11.96 -0.48
N ILE A 297 20.23 -13.00 -1.31
CA ILE A 297 21.40 -13.26 -2.14
C ILE A 297 21.07 -12.73 -3.54
N GLY A 298 21.68 -11.61 -3.92
CA GLY A 298 21.55 -11.03 -5.25
C GLY A 298 22.73 -11.45 -6.12
N ASP A 299 22.77 -12.71 -6.52
CA ASP A 299 23.89 -13.24 -7.29
C ASP A 299 23.57 -13.26 -8.78
N LEU A 300 24.36 -12.54 -9.57
CA LEU A 300 24.27 -12.52 -11.03
C LEU A 300 24.79 -13.84 -11.63
N PHE A 301 25.65 -14.58 -10.91
CA PHE A 301 26.29 -15.81 -11.38
C PHE A 301 25.35 -17.02 -11.49
N MET A 302 24.11 -16.94 -10.99
CA MET A 302 23.11 -18.01 -11.15
C MET A 302 22.17 -17.80 -12.36
N LYS A 303 22.39 -16.75 -13.16
CA LYS A 303 21.82 -16.67 -14.51
C LYS A 303 22.77 -17.39 -15.46
N GLU A 304 22.59 -18.71 -15.61
CA GLU A 304 23.33 -19.46 -16.62
C GLU A 304 23.14 -18.83 -18.00
N ASP A 305 24.27 -18.42 -18.59
CA ASP A 305 24.45 -18.11 -20.00
C ASP A 305 24.07 -19.33 -20.84
N SER A 306 22.79 -19.45 -21.21
CA SER A 306 22.30 -20.42 -22.21
C SER A 306 22.30 -19.85 -23.63
N SER A 307 23.11 -18.83 -23.89
CA SER A 307 23.41 -18.36 -25.23
C SER A 307 24.81 -17.78 -25.27
N VAL A 308 25.77 -18.59 -25.72
CA VAL A 308 26.82 -18.29 -26.70
C VAL A 308 27.79 -19.48 -26.64
N GLY A 309 27.45 -20.50 -27.42
CA GLY A 309 28.45 -21.43 -27.93
C GLY A 309 29.41 -20.61 -28.79
N THR A 310 30.58 -20.36 -28.23
CA THR A 310 31.75 -19.75 -28.85
C THR A 310 32.05 -20.35 -30.23
N LYS A 311 31.90 -19.56 -31.28
CA LYS A 311 32.77 -19.66 -32.46
C LYS A 311 33.64 -18.42 -32.49
N ASP A 312 34.70 -18.43 -31.68
CA ASP A 312 35.84 -17.56 -31.92
C ASP A 312 37.05 -18.46 -32.22
N PRO A 313 37.49 -18.55 -33.50
CA PRO A 313 38.64 -19.35 -33.91
C PRO A 313 40.00 -18.77 -33.46
N SER A 314 40.03 -17.64 -32.76
CA SER A 314 41.27 -16.90 -32.48
C SER A 314 42.11 -17.39 -31.29
N LEU A 315 41.75 -18.52 -30.66
CA LEU A 315 42.51 -19.11 -29.54
C LEU A 315 43.37 -20.34 -29.93
N ILE A 316 43.63 -20.55 -31.23
CA ILE A 316 44.69 -21.46 -31.70
C ILE A 316 45.88 -20.61 -32.14
N GLU A 317 46.70 -20.17 -31.18
CA GLU A 317 48.14 -19.92 -31.32
C GLU A 317 48.69 -19.29 -30.02
N ARG A 318 49.03 -20.15 -29.05
CA ARG A 318 50.32 -20.17 -28.33
C ARG A 318 50.37 -21.28 -27.29
#